data_AF-A0A2S9GAU9-F1
#
_entry.id   AF-A0A2S9GAU9-F1
#
_cell.length_a   1.000
_cell.length_b   1.000
_cell.length_c   1.000
_cell.angle_alpha   90.00
_cell.angle_beta   90.00
_cell.angle_gamma   90.00
#
_symmetry.space_group_name_H-M   'P 1'
#
loop_
_entity.id
_entity.type
_entity.pdbx_description
1 polymer ?
#
loop_
_entity_poly.entity_id
_entity_poly.type
_entity_poly.pdbx_seq_one_letter_code
_entity_poly.pdbx_strand_id
1 'polypeptide(L)'
;DVVAIHDAARPLAGADMFDEAIRLARQFGGALPALPVGNLAALGDDGLTTVANRTSLVRVQTPQAFRARDLLYAYRHAERDGFEG
;
A
#
# COMPACT_ATOMS: atom_id res chain seq x y z
N ASP A 1 12.10 8.00 -12.92
CA ASP A 1 11.61 6.72 -13.44
C ASP A 1 10.60 6.09 -12.47
N VAL A 2 11.04 5.60 -11.31
CA VAL A 2 10.17 5.09 -10.21
C VAL A 2 10.53 5.78 -8.89
N VAL A 3 9.56 5.97 -8.01
CA VAL A 3 9.73 6.40 -6.60
C VAL A 3 9.29 5.25 -5.70
N ALA A 4 10.12 4.91 -4.71
CA ALA A 4 9.77 3.99 -3.63
C ALA A 4 9.52 4.78 -2.34
N ILE A 5 8.43 4.45 -1.65
CA ILE A 5 8.01 5.04 -0.37
C ILE A 5 8.07 3.94 0.68
N HIS A 6 8.72 4.21 1.80
CA HIS A 6 8.93 3.21 2.85
C HIS A 6 8.78 3.78 4.26
N ASP A 7 8.14 3.02 5.13
CA ASP A 7 8.04 3.35 6.56
C ASP A 7 9.37 3.09 7.26
N ALA A 8 9.93 4.13 7.89
CA ALA A 8 11.15 3.99 8.68
C ALA A 8 11.01 3.00 9.85
N ALA A 9 9.78 2.78 10.34
CA ALA A 9 9.47 1.81 11.38
C ALA A 9 9.60 0.33 10.94
N ARG A 10 9.93 0.07 9.67
CA ARG A 10 10.11 -1.27 9.09
C ARG A 10 11.58 -1.50 8.67
N PRO A 11 12.53 -1.58 9.62
CA PRO A 11 13.96 -1.64 9.32
C PRO A 11 14.41 -2.98 8.74
N LEU A 12 13.56 -4.01 8.79
CA LEU A 12 13.87 -5.37 8.33
C LEU A 12 13.42 -5.64 6.88
N ALA A 13 12.95 -4.62 6.16
CA ALA A 13 12.66 -4.75 4.73
C ALA A 13 13.98 -4.92 3.96
N GLY A 14 14.18 -6.11 3.39
CA GLY A 14 15.38 -6.46 2.62
C GLY A 14 15.42 -5.75 1.26
N ALA A 15 16.63 -5.61 0.69
CA ALA A 15 16.84 -4.96 -0.59
C ALA A 15 16.09 -5.63 -1.75
N ASP A 16 15.95 -6.94 -1.71
CA ASP A 16 15.18 -7.76 -2.65
C ASP A 16 13.71 -7.31 -2.76
N MET A 17 13.11 -6.91 -1.63
CA MET A 17 11.75 -6.39 -1.60
C MET A 17 11.63 -5.05 -2.34
N PHE A 18 12.63 -4.18 -2.23
CA PHE A 18 12.67 -2.92 -2.97
C PHE A 18 12.89 -3.16 -4.46
N ASP A 19 13.84 -4.03 -4.81
CA ASP A 19 14.16 -4.36 -6.20
C ASP A 19 12.94 -4.91 -6.94
N GLU A 20 12.21 -5.84 -6.31
CA GLU A 20 11.02 -6.43 -6.90
C GLU A 20 9.86 -5.43 -7.01
N ALA A 21 9.62 -4.61 -5.98
CA ALA A 21 8.62 -3.55 -6.03
C ALA A 21 8.94 -2.55 -7.17
N ILE A 22 10.19 -2.12 -7.31
CA ILE A 22 10.61 -1.19 -8.36
C ILE A 22 10.46 -1.84 -9.75
N ARG A 23 10.87 -3.11 -9.91
CA ARG A 23 10.74 -3.86 -11.17
C ARG A 23 9.27 -3.96 -11.60
N LEU A 24 8.39 -4.34 -10.69
CA LEU A 24 6.95 -4.46 -10.95
C LEU A 24 6.32 -3.09 -11.20
N ALA A 25 6.71 -2.04 -10.49
CA ALA A 25 6.22 -0.68 -10.72
C ALA A 25 6.58 -0.15 -12.12
N ARG A 26 7.78 -0.47 -12.64
CA ARG A 26 8.12 -0.15 -14.03
C ARG A 26 7.17 -0.83 -15.01
N GLN A 27 6.82 -2.09 -14.78
CA GLN A 27 5.95 -2.87 -15.65
C GLN A 27 4.48 -2.45 -15.57
N PHE A 28 3.95 -2.28 -14.36
CA PHE A 28 2.51 -2.17 -14.10
C PHE A 28 2.05 -0.78 -13.62
N GLY A 29 2.98 0.17 -13.43
CA GLY A 29 2.68 1.51 -12.93
C GLY A 29 2.84 1.66 -11.42
N GLY A 30 2.56 0.60 -10.65
CA GLY A 30 2.79 0.55 -9.22
C GLY A 30 2.87 -0.87 -8.68
N ALA A 31 3.49 -1.04 -7.52
CA ALA A 31 3.62 -2.33 -6.84
C ALA A 31 3.83 -2.14 -5.34
N LEU A 32 3.36 -3.11 -4.56
CA LEU A 32 3.53 -3.15 -3.11
C LEU A 32 3.49 -4.60 -2.60
N PRO A 33 4.16 -4.91 -1.48
CA PRO A 33 4.01 -6.16 -0.78
C PRO A 33 2.68 -6.20 -0.02
N ALA A 34 2.03 -7.36 -0.04
CA ALA A 34 0.77 -7.56 0.65
C ALA A 34 0.72 -8.95 1.31
N LEU A 35 0.07 -9.04 2.47
CA LEU A 35 -0.13 -10.29 3.21
C LEU A 35 -1.63 -10.56 3.39
N PRO A 36 -2.10 -11.81 3.30
CA PRO A 36 -3.50 -12.13 3.60
C PRO A 36 -3.93 -11.66 4.99
N VAL A 37 -5.17 -11.18 5.12
CA VAL A 37 -5.73 -10.77 6.42
C VAL A 37 -6.41 -11.94 7.12
N GLY A 38 -5.81 -12.43 8.22
CA GLY A 38 -6.40 -13.50 9.02
C GLY A 38 -7.46 -13.02 10.02
N ASN A 39 -7.13 -11.98 10.80
CA ASN A 39 -7.91 -11.59 11.98
C ASN A 39 -8.41 -10.14 11.86
N LEU A 40 -9.40 -9.91 10.99
CA LEU A 40 -10.03 -8.59 10.84
C LEU A 40 -11.32 -8.51 11.65
N ALA A 41 -11.46 -7.46 12.46
CA ALA A 41 -12.69 -7.16 13.18
C ALA A 41 -13.12 -5.72 12.93
N ALA A 42 -14.43 -5.49 12.89
CA ALA A 42 -15.04 -4.18 12.81
C ALA A 42 -15.61 -3.81 14.18
N LEU A 43 -15.50 -2.54 14.56
CA LEU A 43 -16.17 -1.99 15.74
C LEU A 43 -17.49 -1.37 15.29
N GLY A 44 -18.60 -1.87 15.82
CA GLY A 44 -19.92 -1.25 15.69
C GLY A 44 -20.47 -0.84 17.06
N ASP A 45 -21.70 -0.32 17.07
CA ASP A 45 -22.36 0.16 18.30
C ASP A 45 -22.52 -0.96 19.34
N ASP A 46 -22.67 -2.21 18.89
CA ASP A 46 -22.81 -3.40 19.76
C ASP A 46 -21.46 -4.05 20.11
N GLY A 47 -20.33 -3.41 19.77
CA GLY A 47 -18.98 -3.88 20.05
C GLY A 47 -18.27 -4.53 18.86
N LEU A 48 -17.27 -5.35 19.16
CA LEU A 48 -16.35 -5.90 18.16
C LEU A 48 -16.96 -7.09 17.42
N THR A 49 -17.09 -6.98 16.10
CA THR A 49 -17.63 -8.04 15.23
C THR A 49 -16.58 -8.55 14.26
N THR A 50 -16.52 -9.87 14.11
CA THR A 50 -15.69 -10.55 13.10
C THR A 50 -16.16 -10.16 11.69
N VAL A 51 -15.26 -9.62 10.86
CA VAL A 51 -15.57 -9.36 9.45
C VAL A 51 -15.66 -10.68 8.68
N ALA A 52 -16.85 -11.00 8.13
CA ALA A 52 -17.04 -12.18 7.30
C ALA A 52 -16.36 -12.01 5.92
N ASN A 53 -15.96 -13.13 5.31
CA ASN A 53 -15.36 -13.21 3.97
C ASN A 53 -14.09 -12.36 3.76
N ARG A 54 -12.97 -12.81 4.33
CA ARG A 54 -11.66 -12.12 4.28
C ARG A 54 -10.72 -12.63 3.20
N THR A 55 -11.12 -13.63 2.41
CA THR A 55 -10.25 -14.32 1.44
C THR A 55 -9.76 -13.41 0.31
N SER A 56 -10.47 -12.31 0.04
CA SER A 56 -10.07 -11.28 -0.92
C SER A 56 -9.33 -10.09 -0.29
N LEU A 57 -9.11 -10.09 1.04
CA LEU A 57 -8.51 -8.96 1.74
C LEU A 57 -7.03 -9.20 2.04
N VAL A 58 -6.23 -8.17 1.81
CA VAL A 58 -4.80 -8.16 2.11
C VAL A 58 -4.44 -6.94 2.95
N ARG A 59 -3.47 -7.11 3.83
CA ARG A 59 -2.82 -6.04 4.57
C ARG A 59 -1.61 -5.58 3.75
N VAL A 60 -1.76 -4.40 3.16
CA VAL A 60 -0.69 -3.70 2.44
C VAL A 60 0.50 -3.43 3.37
N GLN A 61 1.71 -3.56 2.83
CA GLN A 61 2.98 -3.23 3.50
C GLN A 61 3.76 -2.20 2.66
N THR A 62 4.88 -1.71 3.19
CA THR A 62 5.88 -0.94 2.43
C THR A 62 7.19 -1.75 2.34
N PRO A 63 8.04 -1.53 1.31
CA PRO A 63 8.05 -0.42 0.36
C PRO A 63 6.94 -0.48 -0.68
N GLN A 64 6.32 0.66 -0.99
CA GLN A 64 5.45 0.82 -2.14
C GLN A 64 6.20 1.57 -3.23
N ALA A 65 6.15 1.09 -4.47
CA ALA A 65 6.86 1.68 -5.59
C ALA A 65 5.88 2.08 -6.70
N PHE A 66 6.08 3.25 -7.29
CA PHE A 66 5.22 3.80 -8.34
C PHE A 66 6.04 4.50 -9.42
N ARG A 67 5.55 4.51 -10.66
CA ARG A 67 6.09 5.40 -11.70
C ARG A 67 6.00 6.83 -11.20
N ALA A 68 7.12 7.55 -11.25
CA ALA A 68 7.24 8.88 -10.63
C ALA A 68 6.22 9.88 -11.21
N ARG A 69 5.96 9.79 -12.53
CA ARG A 69 4.98 10.63 -13.23
C ARG A 69 3.57 10.41 -12.70
N ASP A 70 3.15 9.15 -12.59
CA ASP A 70 1.79 8.78 -12.21
C ASP A 70 1.54 9.11 -10.73
N LEU A 71 2.55 8.87 -9.88
CA LEU A 71 2.54 9.26 -8.48
C LEU A 71 2.37 10.79 -8.32
N LEU A 72 3.22 11.58 -8.98
CA LEU A 72 3.15 13.04 -8.92
C LEU A 72 1.81 13.59 -9.45
N TYR A 73 1.27 12.98 -10.50
CA TYR A 73 -0.05 13.30 -11.01
C TYR A 73 -1.13 13.07 -9.93
N ALA A 74 -1.13 11.90 -9.29
CA ALA A 74 -2.08 11.57 -8.23
C ALA A 74 -2.01 12.56 -7.05
N TYR A 75 -0.81 12.88 -6.56
CA TYR A 75 -0.64 13.87 -5.47
C TYR A 75 -1.16 15.26 -5.83
N ARG A 76 -0.90 15.74 -7.06
CA ARG A 76 -1.43 17.03 -7.52
C ARG A 76 -2.95 17.05 -7.66
N HIS A 77 -3.55 15.92 -8.00
CA HIS A 77 -5.00 15.78 -8.02
C HIS A 77 -5.57 15.81 -6.62
N ALA A 78 -5.00 15.03 -5.69
CA ALA A 78 -5.39 15.05 -4.29
C ALA A 78 -5.33 16.47 -3.69
N GLU A 79 -4.26 17.21 -3.94
CA GLU A 79 -4.11 18.61 -3.51
C GLU A 79 -5.22 19.52 -4.06
N ARG A 80 -5.53 19.41 -5.36
CA ARG A 80 -6.59 20.22 -6.00
C ARG A 80 -7.98 19.88 -5.48
N ASP A 81 -8.21 18.61 -5.19
CA ASP A 81 -9.50 18.10 -4.71
C ASP A 81 -9.67 18.33 -3.20
N GLY A 82 -8.65 18.88 -2.51
CA GLY A 82 -8.66 19.06 -1.07
C GLY A 82 -8.69 17.74 -0.30
N PHE A 83 -8.20 16.65 -0.91
CA PHE A 83 -8.17 15.33 -0.29
C PHE A 83 -7.08 15.27 0.78
N GLU A 84 -7.50 15.01 2.02
CA GLU A 84 -6.61 14.60 3.11
C GLU A 84 -6.74 13.08 3.31
N GLY A 85 -5.59 12.39 3.28
CA GLY A 85 -5.48 10.94 3.34
C GLY A 85 -5.50 10.37 4.76
#